data_AF-A0A968V6Z0-F1
#
_entry.id   AF-A0A968V6Z0-F1
#
_cell.length_a   1.000
_cell.length_b   1.000
_cell.length_c   1.000
_cell.angle_alpha   90.00
_cell.angle_beta   90.00
_cell.angle_gamma   90.00
#
_symmetry.space_group_name_H-M   'P 1'
#
loop_
_entity.id
_entity.type
_entity.pdbx_description
1 polymer ?
#
loop_
_entity_poly.entity_id
_entity_poly.type
_entity_poly.pdbx_seq_one_letter_code
_entity_poly.pdbx_strand_id
1 'polypeptide(L)'
;MVTLIIFACILLIGIIVVQIGRLTELAARIRGEEEVQLINNRRNANGLVVFMVLFLAACIWSAMYYKNYLLGYGPHSAASAHGDSLDNVFNTTLIFTGIVFFATQIALFWFAYKYKGTKGGKSDHFSHDTRLEVIWTAIPAVVMTFLVIGGLDAWNEVMADVPVNAESGKDYIEIEATGYQFAWDIRYPGEDGKNWNQKL
;
A
#
# COMPACT_ATOMS: atom_id res chain seq x y z
N MET A 1 16.79 39.68 -5.38
CA MET A 1 17.75 38.95 -6.24
C MET A 1 17.32 37.51 -6.52
N VAL A 2 17.05 36.68 -5.50
CA VAL A 2 16.63 35.27 -5.67
C VAL A 2 15.35 35.12 -6.50
N THR A 3 14.34 35.97 -6.30
CA THR A 3 13.06 35.93 -7.03
C THR A 3 13.20 36.18 -8.54
N LEU A 4 14.13 37.07 -8.94
CA LEU A 4 14.44 37.34 -10.35
C LEU A 4 15.14 36.15 -11.02
N ILE A 5 16.02 35.47 -10.27
CA ILE A 5 16.70 34.26 -10.74
C ILE A 5 15.70 33.13 -10.95
N ILE A 6 14.78 32.90 -10.00
CA ILE A 6 13.71 31.89 -10.13
C ILE A 6 12.85 32.16 -11.37
N PHE A 7 12.45 33.43 -11.59
CA PHE A 7 11.63 33.80 -12.74
C PHE A 7 12.38 33.58 -14.07
N ALA A 8 13.65 33.94 -14.13
CA ALA A 8 14.51 33.70 -15.30
C ALA A 8 14.68 32.20 -15.59
N CYS A 9 14.86 31.37 -14.56
CA CYS A 9 14.95 29.91 -14.70
C CYS A 9 13.65 29.32 -15.25
N ILE A 10 12.49 29.72 -14.74
CA ILE A 10 11.18 29.25 -15.24
C ILE A 10 10.99 29.63 -16.71
N LEU A 11 11.35 30.86 -17.07
CA LEU A 11 11.24 31.36 -18.45
C LEU A 11 12.16 30.58 -19.40
N LEU A 12 13.41 30.32 -19.01
CA LEU A 12 14.35 29.50 -19.78
C LEU A 12 13.85 28.06 -19.97
N ILE A 13 13.31 27.44 -18.91
CA ILE A 13 12.70 26.11 -18.99
C ILE A 13 11.53 26.13 -19.99
N GLY A 14 10.68 27.15 -19.94
CA GLY A 14 9.58 27.32 -20.89
C GLY A 14 10.05 27.41 -22.34
N ILE A 15 11.10 28.20 -22.61
CA ILE A 15 11.69 28.30 -23.95
C ILE A 15 12.24 26.95 -24.42
N ILE A 16 12.96 26.22 -23.56
CA ILE A 16 13.52 24.90 -23.88
C ILE A 16 12.40 23.93 -24.25
N VAL A 17 11.30 23.91 -23.50
CA VAL A 17 10.14 23.05 -23.78
C VAL A 17 9.55 23.37 -25.16
N VAL A 18 9.37 24.64 -25.49
CA VAL A 18 8.86 25.07 -26.82
C VAL A 18 9.81 24.66 -27.94
N GLN A 19 11.12 24.80 -27.74
CA GLN A 19 12.14 24.41 -28.73
C GLN A 19 12.11 22.91 -29.00
N ILE A 20 12.02 22.09 -27.95
CA ILE A 20 11.90 20.63 -28.09
C ILE A 20 10.63 20.28 -28.89
N GLY A 21 9.50 20.93 -28.60
CA GLY A 21 8.25 20.72 -29.35
C GLY A 21 8.42 20.98 -30.85
N ARG A 22 9.00 22.13 -31.22
CA ARG A 22 9.26 22.46 -32.63
C ARG A 22 10.21 21.50 -33.31
N LEU A 23 11.25 21.04 -32.62
CA LEU A 23 12.20 20.04 -33.15
C LEU A 23 11.50 18.70 -33.42
N THR A 24 10.59 18.28 -32.54
CA THR A 24 9.84 17.03 -32.74
C THR A 24 8.88 17.10 -33.92
N GLU A 25 8.24 18.25 -34.16
CA GLU A 25 7.36 18.46 -35.30
C GLU A 25 8.12 18.44 -36.62
N LEU A 26 9.28 19.13 -36.69
CA LEU A 26 10.16 19.12 -37.86
C LEU A 26 10.68 17.71 -38.16
N ALA A 27 11.10 16.97 -37.13
CA ALA A 27 11.54 15.59 -37.28
C ALA A 27 10.41 14.67 -37.77
N ALA A 28 9.17 14.88 -37.31
CA ALA A 28 8.00 14.12 -37.74
C ALA A 28 7.65 14.33 -39.21
N ARG A 29 7.74 15.58 -39.71
CA ARG A 29 7.52 15.88 -41.13
C ARG A 29 8.56 15.24 -42.05
N ILE A 30 9.79 15.04 -41.58
CA ILE A 30 10.90 14.47 -42.37
C ILE A 30 10.89 12.94 -42.37
N ARG A 31 10.60 12.30 -41.23
CA ARG A 31 10.65 10.83 -41.06
C ARG A 31 9.32 10.11 -41.35
N GLY A 32 8.21 10.84 -41.41
CA GLY A 32 6.88 10.25 -41.50
C GLY A 32 6.30 9.92 -40.11
N GLU A 33 5.00 10.19 -39.93
CA GLU A 33 4.33 10.09 -38.64
C GLU A 33 4.38 8.66 -38.05
N GLU A 34 4.24 7.64 -38.89
CA GLU A 34 4.25 6.23 -38.47
C GLU A 34 5.59 5.83 -37.83
N GLU A 35 6.72 6.23 -38.43
CA GLU A 35 8.05 5.92 -37.88
C GLU A 35 8.32 6.65 -36.58
N VAL A 36 7.88 7.91 -36.47
CA VAL A 36 8.00 8.68 -35.23
C VAL A 36 7.15 8.09 -34.11
N GLN A 37 5.93 7.63 -34.41
CA GLN A 37 5.08 6.93 -33.44
C GLN A 37 5.74 5.64 -32.94
N LEU A 38 6.34 4.84 -33.81
CA LEU A 38 7.04 3.61 -33.42
C LEU A 38 8.27 3.88 -32.54
N ILE A 39 9.05 4.91 -32.87
CA ILE A 39 10.20 5.35 -32.06
C ILE A 39 9.72 5.82 -30.68
N ASN A 40 8.69 6.67 -30.64
CA ASN A 40 8.15 7.19 -29.40
C ASN A 40 7.57 6.06 -28.52
N ASN A 41 6.84 5.13 -29.13
CA ASN A 41 6.27 3.99 -28.43
C ASN A 41 7.35 3.05 -27.87
N ARG A 42 8.44 2.80 -28.61
CA ARG A 42 9.60 2.04 -28.10
C ARG A 42 10.28 2.76 -26.95
N ARG A 43 10.48 4.08 -27.06
CA ARG A 43 11.06 4.90 -25.99
C ARG A 43 10.19 4.87 -24.74
N ASN A 44 8.88 5.06 -24.89
CA ASN A 44 7.93 5.03 -23.79
C ASN A 44 7.91 3.65 -23.12
N ALA A 45 7.86 2.56 -23.90
CA ALA A 45 7.91 1.20 -23.35
C ALA A 45 9.20 0.92 -22.57
N ASN A 46 10.36 1.34 -23.07
CA ASN A 46 11.63 1.22 -22.34
C ASN A 46 11.62 2.09 -21.06
N GLY A 47 11.09 3.32 -21.16
CA GLY A 47 10.92 4.23 -20.04
C GLY A 47 10.02 3.65 -18.94
N LEU A 48 8.94 2.96 -19.32
CA LEU A 48 8.04 2.27 -18.38
C LEU A 48 8.74 1.13 -17.64
N VAL A 49 9.66 0.40 -18.28
CA VAL A 49 10.45 -0.64 -17.59
C VAL A 49 11.42 -0.02 -16.59
N VAL A 50 12.12 1.06 -16.96
CA VAL A 50 12.99 1.79 -16.04
C VAL A 50 12.18 2.36 -14.88
N PHE A 51 11.03 2.97 -15.17
CA PHE A 51 10.11 3.48 -14.17
C PHE A 51 9.62 2.39 -13.23
N MET A 52 9.24 1.21 -13.74
CA MET A 52 8.85 0.05 -12.93
C MET A 52 9.94 -0.29 -11.91
N VAL A 53 11.19 -0.45 -12.36
CA VAL A 53 12.30 -0.83 -11.46
C VAL A 53 12.51 0.24 -10.38
N LEU A 54 12.53 1.51 -10.76
CA LEU A 54 12.68 2.62 -9.81
C LEU A 54 11.49 2.72 -8.84
N PHE A 55 10.27 2.54 -9.33
CA PHE A 55 9.04 2.57 -8.55
C PHE A 55 9.01 1.44 -7.52
N LEU A 56 9.28 0.20 -7.93
CA LEU A 56 9.30 -0.95 -7.02
C LEU A 56 10.43 -0.84 -5.99
N ALA A 57 11.61 -0.36 -6.41
CA ALA A 57 12.70 -0.07 -5.48
C ALA A 57 12.33 1.04 -4.48
N ALA A 58 11.65 2.09 -4.93
CA ALA A 58 11.16 3.17 -4.07
C ALA A 58 10.09 2.69 -3.08
N CYS A 59 9.20 1.76 -3.48
CA CYS A 59 8.23 1.14 -2.57
C CYS A 59 8.94 0.36 -1.45
N ILE A 60 9.95 -0.47 -1.79
CA ILE A 60 10.74 -1.22 -0.81
C ILE A 60 11.51 -0.26 0.10
N TRP A 61 12.15 0.75 -0.47
CA TRP A 61 12.85 1.78 0.30
C TRP A 61 11.92 2.47 1.29
N SER A 62 10.73 2.90 0.85
CA SER A 62 9.73 3.55 1.69
C SER A 62 9.30 2.64 2.85
N ALA A 63 9.01 1.36 2.56
CA ALA A 63 8.65 0.39 3.58
C ALA A 63 9.77 0.19 4.62
N MET A 64 11.03 0.13 4.19
CA MET A 64 12.18 0.02 5.10
C MET A 64 12.40 1.29 5.93
N TYR A 65 12.22 2.46 5.32
CA TYR A 65 12.40 3.75 5.99
C TYR A 65 11.36 3.97 7.10
N TYR A 66 10.10 3.62 6.83
CA TYR A 66 9.00 3.75 7.78
C TYR A 66 8.72 2.50 8.62
N LYS A 67 9.59 1.48 8.57
CA LYS A 67 9.42 0.22 9.31
C LYS A 67 9.12 0.43 10.81
N ASN A 68 9.73 1.45 11.40
CA ASN A 68 9.58 1.74 12.83
C ASN A 68 8.17 2.22 13.22
N TYR A 69 7.37 2.65 12.24
CA TYR A 69 5.99 3.11 12.42
C TYR A 69 4.96 2.04 11.98
N LEU A 70 5.43 0.89 11.48
CA LEU A 70 4.60 -0.25 11.10
C LEU A 70 4.42 -1.18 12.32
N LEU A 71 3.22 -1.76 12.45
CA LEU A 71 2.93 -2.76 13.48
C LEU A 71 3.89 -3.96 13.35
N GLY A 72 4.43 -4.46 14.46
CA GLY A 72 5.38 -5.59 14.49
C GLY A 72 6.80 -5.34 13.92
N TYR A 73 7.05 -4.22 13.24
CA TYR A 73 8.35 -3.88 12.64
C TYR A 73 9.07 -2.72 13.36
N GLY A 74 8.47 -2.25 14.45
CA GLY A 74 9.01 -1.26 15.37
C GLY A 74 10.25 -1.72 16.14
N PRO A 75 10.95 -0.79 16.81
CA PRO A 75 12.04 -1.12 17.73
C PRO A 75 11.54 -1.78 19.03
N HIS A 76 10.24 -1.75 19.29
CA HIS A 76 9.62 -2.32 20.49
C HIS A 76 8.82 -3.57 20.12
N SER A 77 8.95 -4.62 20.93
CA SER A 77 8.06 -5.77 20.88
C SER A 77 6.70 -5.41 21.49
N ALA A 78 5.68 -6.22 21.20
CA ALA A 78 4.39 -6.05 21.84
C ALA A 78 4.51 -6.06 23.37
N ALA A 79 3.75 -5.18 24.02
CA ALA A 79 3.70 -5.09 25.48
C ALA A 79 2.65 -6.02 26.10
N SER A 80 1.91 -6.77 25.28
CA SER A 80 0.86 -7.71 25.70
C SER A 80 0.80 -8.90 24.75
N ALA A 81 0.31 -10.05 25.23
CA ALA A 81 0.08 -11.23 24.41
C ALA A 81 -0.89 -10.95 23.23
N HIS A 82 -1.91 -10.11 23.48
CA HIS A 82 -2.82 -9.62 22.44
C HIS A 82 -2.12 -8.82 21.34
N GLY A 83 -1.10 -8.04 21.70
CA GLY A 83 -0.30 -7.29 20.72
C GLY A 83 0.51 -8.21 19.80
N ASP A 84 1.06 -9.31 20.33
CA ASP A 84 1.77 -10.31 19.50
C ASP A 84 0.82 -10.97 18.49
N SER A 85 -0.42 -11.28 18.89
CA SER A 85 -1.45 -11.83 17.99
C SER A 85 -1.79 -10.86 16.85
N LEU A 86 -1.96 -9.57 17.17
CA LEU A 86 -2.19 -8.51 16.18
C LEU A 86 -1.00 -8.30 15.23
N ASP A 87 0.22 -8.28 15.75
CA ASP A 87 1.45 -8.15 14.96
C ASP A 87 1.57 -9.31 13.94
N ASN A 88 1.23 -10.53 14.35
CA ASN A 88 1.24 -11.71 13.47
C ASN A 88 0.21 -11.61 12.33
N VAL A 89 -1.02 -11.20 12.62
CA VAL A 89 -2.06 -11.00 11.59
C VAL A 89 -1.68 -9.89 10.63
N PHE A 90 -1.15 -8.78 11.15
CA PHE A 90 -0.65 -7.67 10.33
C PHE A 90 0.47 -8.14 9.39
N ASN A 91 1.49 -8.82 9.93
CA ASN A 91 2.63 -9.29 9.17
C ASN A 91 2.22 -10.29 8.07
N THR A 92 1.36 -11.25 8.42
CA THR A 92 0.84 -12.23 7.47
C THR A 92 0.12 -11.54 6.31
N THR A 93 -0.79 -10.61 6.63
CA THR A 93 -1.54 -9.85 5.62
C THR A 93 -0.61 -9.01 4.74
N LEU A 94 0.38 -8.35 5.33
CA LEU A 94 1.37 -7.53 4.61
C LEU A 94 2.19 -8.37 3.61
N ILE A 95 2.62 -9.58 4.00
CA ILE A 95 3.38 -10.47 3.12
C ILE A 95 2.52 -10.91 1.92
N PHE A 96 1.30 -11.40 2.16
CA PHE A 96 0.42 -11.86 1.08
C PHE A 96 0.03 -10.73 0.13
N THR A 97 -0.42 -9.60 0.66
CA THR A 97 -0.78 -8.43 -0.15
C THR A 97 0.44 -7.85 -0.86
N GLY A 98 1.61 -7.85 -0.23
CA GLY A 98 2.87 -7.43 -0.81
C GLY A 98 3.26 -8.28 -2.01
N ILE A 99 3.21 -9.61 -1.90
CA ILE A 99 3.51 -10.53 -3.02
C ILE A 99 2.58 -10.25 -4.21
N VAL A 100 1.26 -10.14 -3.97
CA VAL A 100 0.28 -9.84 -5.02
C VAL A 100 0.53 -8.46 -5.63
N PHE A 101 0.87 -7.46 -4.82
CA PHE A 101 1.23 -6.13 -5.30
C PHE A 101 2.43 -6.19 -6.25
N PHE A 102 3.57 -6.75 -5.83
CA PHE A 102 4.74 -6.84 -6.71
C PHE A 102 4.47 -7.65 -7.98
N ALA A 103 3.78 -8.78 -7.86
CA ALA A 103 3.44 -9.62 -9.01
C ALA A 103 2.56 -8.87 -10.04
N THR A 104 1.51 -8.18 -9.57
CA THR A 104 0.59 -7.44 -10.46
C THR A 104 1.26 -6.22 -11.09
N GLN A 105 2.07 -5.47 -10.34
CA GLN A 105 2.83 -4.35 -10.91
C GLN A 105 3.80 -4.82 -11.99
N ILE A 106 4.58 -5.88 -11.72
CA ILE A 106 5.52 -6.44 -12.71
C ILE A 106 4.75 -6.92 -13.95
N ALA A 107 3.64 -7.64 -13.76
CA ALA A 107 2.82 -8.12 -14.87
C ALA A 107 2.29 -6.97 -15.75
N LEU A 108 1.81 -5.87 -15.13
CA LEU A 108 1.28 -4.70 -15.82
C LEU A 108 2.35 -4.02 -16.69
N PHE A 109 3.51 -3.73 -16.13
CA PHE A 109 4.60 -3.07 -16.86
C PHE A 109 5.23 -4.00 -17.90
N TRP A 110 5.35 -5.30 -17.61
CA TRP A 110 5.80 -6.29 -18.59
C TRP A 110 4.83 -6.39 -19.77
N PHE A 111 3.52 -6.39 -19.50
CA PHE A 111 2.50 -6.41 -20.55
C PHE A 111 2.63 -5.18 -21.45
N ALA A 112 2.73 -3.98 -20.86
CA ALA A 112 2.94 -2.74 -21.61
C ALA A 112 4.22 -2.77 -22.46
N TYR A 113 5.30 -3.37 -21.96
CA TYR A 113 6.57 -3.50 -22.69
C TYR A 113 6.53 -4.53 -23.83
N LYS A 114 5.92 -5.69 -23.58
CA LYS A 114 5.84 -6.81 -24.53
C LYS A 114 4.86 -6.52 -25.66
N TYR A 115 3.69 -5.98 -25.34
CA TYR A 115 2.62 -5.69 -26.28
C TYR A 115 2.63 -4.24 -26.78
N LYS A 116 3.78 -3.57 -26.71
CA LYS A 116 3.96 -2.26 -27.33
C LYS A 116 3.65 -2.36 -28.84
N GLY A 117 2.93 -1.37 -29.37
CA GLY A 117 2.73 -1.20 -30.81
C GLY A 117 4.02 -1.36 -31.63
N THR A 118 3.97 -2.29 -32.59
CA THR A 118 5.04 -2.62 -33.53
C THR A 118 4.52 -2.56 -34.96
N LYS A 119 5.40 -2.29 -35.93
CA LYS A 119 5.01 -2.19 -37.35
C LYS A 119 4.49 -3.54 -37.83
N GLY A 120 3.24 -3.57 -38.30
CA GLY A 120 2.59 -4.80 -38.77
C GLY A 120 2.07 -5.74 -37.67
N GLY A 121 2.14 -5.35 -36.40
CA GLY A 121 1.54 -6.10 -35.29
C GLY A 121 0.02 -6.09 -35.40
N LYS A 122 -0.60 -7.26 -35.56
CA LYS A 122 -2.04 -7.42 -35.48
C LYS A 122 -2.43 -7.59 -34.01
N SER A 123 -3.47 -6.89 -33.58
CA SER A 123 -4.06 -7.09 -32.26
C SER A 123 -4.89 -8.36 -32.29
N ASP A 124 -4.52 -9.36 -31.49
CA ASP A 124 -5.38 -10.53 -31.28
C ASP A 124 -6.55 -10.10 -30.39
N HIS A 125 -7.77 -10.23 -30.92
CA HIS A 125 -8.99 -10.01 -30.15
C HIS A 125 -9.31 -11.27 -29.34
N PHE A 126 -8.93 -11.24 -28.07
CA PHE A 126 -9.26 -12.28 -27.11
C PHE A 126 -10.21 -11.69 -26.07
N SER A 127 -11.50 -12.02 -26.19
CA SER A 127 -12.56 -11.40 -25.38
C SER A 127 -12.95 -12.21 -24.14
N HIS A 128 -12.66 -13.51 -24.11
CA HIS A 128 -13.13 -14.39 -23.03
C HIS A 128 -12.23 -15.61 -22.83
N ASP A 129 -11.89 -15.90 -21.57
CA ASP A 129 -11.29 -17.16 -21.16
C ASP A 129 -11.81 -17.59 -19.80
N THR A 130 -12.82 -18.47 -19.83
CA THR A 130 -13.43 -19.03 -18.62
C THR A 130 -12.38 -19.68 -17.70
N ARG A 131 -11.34 -20.31 -18.27
CA ARG A 131 -10.34 -21.01 -17.47
C ARG A 131 -9.46 -20.03 -16.70
N LEU A 132 -9.00 -18.97 -17.37
CA LEU A 132 -8.23 -17.90 -16.71
C LEU A 132 -9.07 -17.18 -15.65
N GLU A 133 -10.34 -16.91 -15.98
CA GLU A 133 -11.30 -16.26 -15.08
C GLU A 133 -11.54 -17.05 -13.81
N VAL A 134 -11.73 -18.36 -13.92
CA VAL A 134 -11.91 -19.22 -12.76
C VAL A 134 -10.64 -19.22 -11.90
N ILE A 135 -9.46 -19.31 -12.50
CA ILE A 135 -8.18 -19.32 -11.76
C ILE A 135 -7.97 -18.00 -11.01
N TRP A 136 -8.14 -16.85 -11.68
CA TRP A 136 -7.93 -15.54 -11.05
C TRP A 136 -9.00 -15.17 -10.03
N THR A 137 -10.13 -15.88 -9.98
CA THR A 137 -11.21 -15.64 -9.01
C THR A 137 -11.07 -16.57 -7.82
N ALA A 138 -10.78 -17.85 -8.09
CA ALA A 138 -10.64 -18.87 -7.05
C ALA A 138 -9.41 -18.63 -6.17
N ILE A 139 -8.26 -18.27 -6.76
CA ILE A 139 -7.03 -18.06 -5.97
C ILE A 139 -7.21 -16.93 -4.94
N PRO A 140 -7.64 -15.70 -5.32
CA PRO A 140 -7.89 -14.65 -4.34
C PRO A 140 -8.98 -15.02 -3.34
N ALA A 141 -10.05 -15.71 -3.75
CA ALA A 141 -11.09 -16.14 -2.82
C ALA A 141 -10.52 -17.04 -1.71
N VAL A 142 -9.72 -18.04 -2.07
CA VAL A 142 -9.09 -18.96 -1.11
C VAL A 142 -8.12 -18.23 -0.18
N VAL A 143 -7.24 -17.38 -0.72
CA VAL A 143 -6.29 -16.60 0.09
C VAL A 143 -7.03 -15.69 1.07
N MET A 144 -8.07 -15.00 0.61
CA MET A 144 -8.90 -14.14 1.45
C MET A 144 -9.60 -14.94 2.56
N THR A 145 -10.11 -16.15 2.28
CA THR A 145 -10.70 -17.00 3.31
C THR A 145 -9.72 -17.28 4.45
N PHE A 146 -8.46 -17.63 4.15
CA PHE A 146 -7.46 -17.87 5.20
C PHE A 146 -7.12 -16.61 6.01
N LEU A 147 -6.98 -15.46 5.34
CA LEU A 147 -6.70 -14.20 6.02
C LEU A 147 -7.86 -13.77 6.95
N VAL A 148 -9.10 -13.96 6.51
CA VAL A 148 -10.28 -13.63 7.30
C VAL A 148 -10.41 -14.55 8.52
N ILE A 149 -10.15 -15.85 8.38
CA ILE A 149 -10.18 -16.78 9.52
C ILE A 149 -9.14 -16.37 10.57
N GLY A 150 -7.89 -16.15 10.16
CA GLY A 150 -6.84 -15.71 11.10
C GLY A 150 -7.16 -14.35 11.75
N GLY A 151 -7.74 -13.42 11.00
CA GLY A 151 -8.21 -12.15 11.55
C GLY A 151 -9.36 -12.30 12.55
N LEU A 152 -10.27 -13.23 12.31
CA LEU A 152 -11.39 -13.51 13.21
C LEU A 152 -10.93 -14.19 14.50
N ASP A 153 -9.97 -15.11 14.42
CA ASP A 153 -9.38 -15.76 15.60
C ASP A 153 -8.70 -14.72 16.51
N ALA A 154 -7.87 -13.84 15.93
CA ALA A 154 -7.25 -12.74 16.67
C ALA A 154 -8.29 -11.76 17.24
N TRP A 155 -9.36 -11.46 16.48
CA TRP A 155 -10.45 -10.61 16.98
C TRP A 155 -11.12 -11.23 18.21
N ASN A 156 -11.46 -12.52 18.15
CA ASN A 156 -12.13 -13.22 19.24
C ASN A 156 -11.25 -13.33 20.49
N GLU A 157 -9.93 -13.46 20.32
CA GLU A 157 -8.98 -13.46 21.42
C GLU A 157 -8.86 -12.07 22.07
N VAL A 158 -8.68 -11.02 21.26
CA VAL A 158 -8.44 -9.65 21.73
C VAL A 158 -9.68 -8.99 22.32
N MET A 159 -10.86 -9.28 21.76
CA MET A 159 -12.15 -8.71 22.18
C MET A 159 -12.95 -9.66 23.08
N ALA A 160 -12.31 -10.70 23.63
CA ALA A 160 -12.97 -11.58 24.59
C ALA A 160 -13.41 -10.79 25.83
N ASP A 161 -14.65 -11.03 26.26
CA ASP A 161 -15.15 -10.49 27.53
C ASP A 161 -14.36 -11.07 28.70
N VAL A 162 -14.33 -10.32 29.80
CA VAL A 162 -13.74 -10.77 31.06
C VAL A 162 -14.43 -12.07 31.49
N PRO A 163 -13.68 -13.13 31.85
CA PRO A 163 -14.27 -14.41 32.25
C PRO A 163 -15.23 -14.22 33.43
N VAL A 164 -16.36 -14.94 33.41
CA VAL A 164 -17.41 -14.84 34.46
C VAL A 164 -16.88 -15.18 35.87
N ASN A 165 -15.80 -15.97 35.92
CA ASN A 165 -15.12 -16.38 37.14
C ASN A 165 -13.91 -15.49 37.51
N ALA A 166 -13.60 -14.46 36.72
CA ALA A 166 -12.53 -13.53 37.04
C ALA A 166 -13.00 -12.53 38.09
N GLU A 167 -12.21 -12.34 39.15
CA GLU A 167 -12.51 -11.40 40.22
C GLU A 167 -11.72 -10.08 40.06
N SER A 168 -12.42 -8.95 40.06
CA SER A 168 -11.79 -7.61 40.07
C SER A 168 -10.89 -7.45 41.30
N GLY A 169 -9.67 -6.96 41.09
CA GLY A 169 -8.64 -6.81 42.13
C GLY A 169 -7.78 -8.06 42.37
N LYS A 170 -8.14 -9.22 41.78
CA LYS A 170 -7.32 -10.44 41.79
C LYS A 170 -6.83 -10.83 40.40
N ASP A 171 -7.76 -10.94 39.44
CA ASP A 171 -7.46 -11.41 38.08
C ASP A 171 -7.32 -10.25 37.07
N TYR A 172 -7.98 -9.12 37.33
CA TYR A 172 -7.92 -7.92 36.51
C TYR A 172 -8.14 -6.65 37.35
N ILE A 173 -7.80 -5.49 36.79
CA ILE A 173 -8.07 -4.17 37.38
C ILE A 173 -9.06 -3.43 36.47
N GLU A 174 -10.23 -3.07 37.02
CA GLU A 174 -11.23 -2.27 36.29
C GLU A 174 -10.86 -0.78 36.37
N ILE A 175 -10.57 -0.14 35.23
CA ILE A 175 -10.22 1.28 35.16
C ILE A 175 -11.29 2.02 34.37
N GLU A 176 -11.84 3.09 34.96
CA GLU A 176 -12.77 3.97 34.28
C GLU A 176 -12.01 5.17 33.67
N ALA A 177 -12.09 5.33 32.36
CA ALA A 177 -11.46 6.45 31.65
C ALA A 177 -12.52 7.32 30.97
N THR A 178 -12.68 8.57 31.45
CA THR A 178 -13.62 9.56 30.88
C THR A 178 -12.85 10.62 30.09
N GLY A 179 -13.23 10.84 28.84
CA GLY A 179 -12.64 11.85 27.96
C GLY A 179 -13.33 13.22 28.05
N TYR A 180 -12.53 14.28 28.16
CA TYR A 180 -12.92 15.69 28.10
C TYR A 180 -12.13 16.42 27.00
N GLN A 181 -12.58 17.60 26.57
CA GLN A 181 -11.78 18.47 25.70
C GLN A 181 -10.87 19.36 26.58
N PHE A 182 -9.54 19.26 26.60
CA PHE A 182 -8.61 18.29 26.00
C PHE A 182 -7.89 17.53 27.13
N ALA A 183 -8.60 16.67 27.84
CA ALA A 183 -8.10 15.98 29.03
C ALA A 183 -8.77 14.62 29.21
N TRP A 184 -8.17 13.77 30.06
CA TRP A 184 -8.73 12.48 30.46
C TRP A 184 -8.78 12.42 31.99
N ASP A 185 -9.90 11.97 32.55
CA ASP A 185 -10.01 11.59 33.97
C ASP A 185 -9.96 10.06 34.03
N ILE A 186 -8.97 9.53 34.75
CA ILE A 186 -8.74 8.09 34.89
C ILE A 186 -8.94 7.74 36.36
N ARG A 187 -9.91 6.87 36.63
CA ARG A 187 -10.29 6.46 37.98
C ARG A 187 -9.95 4.99 38.19
N TYR A 188 -9.23 4.75 39.29
CA TYR A 188 -8.85 3.43 39.75
C TYR A 188 -9.89 2.90 40.76
N PRO A 189 -10.07 1.58 40.84
CA PRO A 189 -10.99 0.98 41.79
C PRO A 189 -10.43 1.10 43.21
N GLY A 190 -11.30 1.08 44.22
CA GLY A 190 -10.88 1.07 45.63
C GLY A 190 -10.18 -0.23 46.05
N GLU A 191 -9.74 -0.33 47.30
CA GLU A 191 -9.20 -1.59 47.87
C GLU A 191 -10.20 -2.76 47.79
N ASP A 192 -11.49 -2.45 47.66
CA ASP A 192 -12.59 -3.40 47.45
C ASP A 192 -12.77 -3.83 45.98
N GLY A 193 -11.92 -3.36 45.06
CA GLY A 193 -11.95 -3.70 43.64
C GLY A 193 -13.16 -3.13 42.88
N LYS A 194 -13.94 -2.23 43.51
CA LYS A 194 -15.18 -1.69 42.96
C LYS A 194 -15.09 -0.18 42.72
N ASN A 195 -15.76 0.26 41.65
CA ASN A 195 -15.93 1.68 41.36
C ASN A 195 -17.10 2.26 42.18
N TRP A 196 -17.03 3.55 42.53
CA TRP A 196 -18.02 4.22 43.38
C TRP A 196 -19.47 4.14 42.85
N ASN A 197 -19.65 4.01 41.53
CA ASN A 197 -20.96 3.89 40.88
C ASN A 197 -21.57 2.48 40.92
N GLN A 198 -20.82 1.45 41.33
CA GLN A 198 -21.30 0.05 41.47
C GLN A 198 -21.79 -0.27 42.90
N LYS A 199 -21.93 0.73 43.79
CA LYS A 199 -22.43 0.56 45.18
C LYS A 199 -23.96 0.70 45.33
N LEU A 200 -24.74 0.68 44.24
CA LEU A 200 -26.20 0.62 44.22
C LEU A 200 -26.66 -0.73 43.67
#